data_AF-A0A966SBG3-F1
#
_entry.id   AF-A0A966SBG3-F1
#
_cell.length_a   1.000
_cell.length_b   1.000
_cell.length_c   1.000
_cell.angle_alpha   90.00
_cell.angle_beta   90.00
_cell.angle_gamma   90.00
#
_symmetry.space_group_name_H-M   'P 1'
#
loop_
_entity.id
_entity.type
_entity.pdbx_description
1 polymer ?
#
loop_
_entity_poly.entity_id
_entity_poly.type
_entity_poly.pdbx_seq_one_letter_code
_entity_poly.pdbx_strand_id
1 'polypeptide(L)'
;QAWENGIPLRVIPVGINYSSFRLFGKNVHLNFGNPITQKEVPPQSSDGLRNQLFNQLLQTSLQQLVYEIPASDHQLLEDKLGSCISPRLKKILFLPAQLGRIIHLPLYTPIYRYTIKKFSKTGHCDSVVSALLLLSYPIYLAIIYNVMRLTSASLTTSLITTLSFPLLAWCHVKIKPQFDHQLD
;
A
#
# COMPACT_ATOMS: atom_id res chain seq x y z
N GLN A 1 -23.27 15.97 18.05
CA GLN A 1 -23.97 16.47 16.85
C GLN A 1 -24.75 15.40 16.08
N ALA A 2 -24.14 14.44 15.37
CA ALA A 2 -24.92 13.46 14.57
C ALA A 2 -25.97 12.67 15.40
N TRP A 3 -25.57 12.15 16.56
CA TRP A 3 -26.47 11.44 17.48
C TRP A 3 -27.52 12.34 18.15
N GLU A 4 -27.25 13.64 18.35
CA GLU A 4 -28.25 14.60 18.86
C GLU A 4 -29.33 14.86 17.82
N ASN A 5 -28.96 14.88 16.54
CA ASN A 5 -29.87 15.08 15.42
C ASN A 5 -30.68 13.81 15.08
N GLY A 6 -30.64 12.78 15.94
CA GLY A 6 -31.35 11.51 15.73
C GLY A 6 -30.77 10.65 14.60
N ILE A 7 -29.57 10.97 14.10
CA ILE A 7 -28.92 10.17 13.06
C ILE A 7 -28.26 8.96 13.72
N PRO A 8 -28.60 7.71 13.35
CA PRO A 8 -28.05 6.49 13.94
C PRO A 8 -26.63 6.21 13.41
N LEU A 9 -25.72 7.16 13.62
CA LEU A 9 -24.33 7.04 13.21
C LEU A 9 -23.66 5.88 13.94
N ARG A 10 -22.85 5.11 13.21
CA ARG A 10 -22.00 4.05 13.73
C ARG A 10 -20.57 4.34 13.34
N VAL A 11 -19.65 4.25 14.28
CA VAL A 11 -18.22 4.46 14.04
C VAL A 11 -17.50 3.14 14.18
N ILE A 12 -16.84 2.65 13.13
CA ILE A 12 -16.08 1.40 13.17
C ILE A 12 -14.59 1.75 13.36
N PRO A 13 -13.97 1.38 14.49
CA PRO A 13 -12.53 1.52 14.68
C PRO A 13 -11.79 0.56 13.72
N VAL A 14 -10.78 1.06 13.03
CA VAL A 14 -9.95 0.27 12.11
C VAL A 14 -8.48 0.47 12.45
N GLY A 15 -7.82 -0.60 12.90
CA GLY A 15 -6.37 -0.66 13.06
C GLY A 15 -5.72 -1.08 11.75
N ILE A 16 -4.66 -0.36 11.35
CA ILE A 16 -3.92 -0.63 10.11
C ILE A 16 -2.46 -0.89 10.49
N ASN A 17 -2.01 -2.13 10.29
CA ASN A 17 -0.62 -2.53 10.51
C ASN A 17 0.01 -2.81 9.14
N TYR A 18 1.25 -2.37 8.90
CA TYR A 18 1.90 -2.51 7.60
C TYR A 18 3.37 -2.90 7.71
N SER A 19 3.87 -3.62 6.71
CA SER A 19 5.22 -4.22 6.72
C SER A 19 6.38 -3.23 6.62
N SER A 20 6.14 -2.00 6.15
CA SER A 20 7.19 -0.99 5.94
C SER A 20 6.59 0.42 5.81
N PHE A 21 7.35 1.45 6.18
CA PHE A 21 6.99 2.85 5.95
C PHE A 21 7.48 3.41 4.61
N ARG A 22 8.44 2.74 3.95
CA ARG A 22 9.21 3.30 2.82
C ARG A 22 9.12 2.49 1.53
N LEU A 23 8.81 1.20 1.64
CA LEU A 23 8.70 0.30 0.50
C LEU A 23 7.35 0.45 -0.19
N PHE A 24 7.32 0.47 -1.52
CA PHE A 24 6.07 0.30 -2.27
C PHE A 24 5.58 -1.15 -2.16
N GLY A 25 4.30 -1.44 -2.41
CA GLY A 25 3.77 -2.82 -2.40
C GLY A 25 3.92 -3.51 -1.03
N LYS A 26 3.38 -2.88 0.00
CA LYS A 26 3.43 -3.30 1.41
C LYS A 26 2.39 -4.38 1.69
N ASN A 27 2.67 -5.25 2.65
CA ASN A 27 1.62 -6.09 3.23
C ASN A 27 0.91 -5.30 4.32
N VAL A 28 -0.42 -5.34 4.33
CA VAL A 28 -1.27 -4.56 5.24
C VAL A 28 -2.26 -5.49 5.91
N HIS A 29 -2.33 -5.41 7.24
CA HIS A 29 -3.36 -6.03 8.04
C HIS A 29 -4.38 -4.99 8.48
N LEU A 30 -5.64 -5.23 8.11
CA LEU A 30 -6.77 -4.41 8.48
C LEU A 30 -7.55 -5.13 9.58
N ASN A 31 -7.51 -4.57 10.78
CA ASN A 31 -8.20 -5.11 11.94
C ASN A 31 -9.41 -4.23 12.24
N PHE A 32 -10.61 -4.82 12.16
CA PHE A 32 -11.87 -4.11 12.39
C PHE A 32 -12.36 -4.36 13.81
N GLY A 33 -12.60 -3.28 14.55
CA GLY A 33 -13.19 -3.34 15.89
C GLY A 33 -14.71 -3.40 15.87
N ASN A 34 -15.29 -3.41 17.06
CA ASN A 34 -16.74 -3.33 17.21
C ASN A 34 -17.24 -1.93 16.86
N PRO A 35 -18.41 -1.79 16.19
CA PRO A 35 -18.99 -0.49 15.92
C PRO A 35 -19.39 0.22 17.21
N ILE A 36 -18.91 1.45 17.38
CA ILE A 36 -19.29 2.37 18.45
C ILE A 36 -20.62 3.01 18.08
N THR A 37 -21.57 2.92 18.98
CA THR A 37 -22.93 3.44 18.81
C THR A 37 -23.27 4.49 19.86
N GLN A 38 -24.37 5.21 19.65
CA GLN A 38 -24.91 6.16 20.64
C GLN A 38 -25.16 5.52 22.01
N LYS A 39 -25.43 4.21 22.08
CA LYS A 39 -25.72 3.51 23.33
C LYS A 39 -24.53 3.47 24.29
N GLU A 40 -23.32 3.57 23.76
CA GLU A 40 -22.07 3.49 24.52
C GLU A 40 -21.62 4.86 25.04
N VAL A 41 -22.26 5.96 24.58
CA VAL A 41 -21.94 7.32 25.01
C VAL A 41 -23.14 7.93 25.76
N PRO A 42 -23.00 8.22 27.07
CA PRO A 42 -24.10 8.74 27.87
C PRO A 42 -24.70 10.03 27.28
N PRO A 43 -26.03 10.13 27.11
CA PRO A 43 -26.67 11.29 26.52
C PRO A 43 -26.80 12.50 27.47
N GLN A 44 -26.63 12.31 28.78
CA GLN A 44 -26.91 13.31 29.82
C GLN A 44 -25.70 14.14 30.28
N SER A 45 -24.54 13.98 29.64
CA SER A 45 -23.33 14.72 29.97
C SER A 45 -23.15 15.97 29.11
N SER A 46 -22.37 16.93 29.59
CA SER A 46 -21.96 18.10 28.80
C SER A 46 -21.21 17.67 27.53
N ASP A 47 -21.27 18.49 26.48
CA ASP A 47 -20.64 18.17 25.19
C ASP A 47 -19.14 17.85 25.31
N GLY A 48 -18.42 18.58 26.17
CA GLY A 48 -17.01 18.31 26.45
C GLY A 48 -16.78 16.91 27.03
N LEU A 49 -17.57 16.52 28.01
CA LEU A 49 -17.46 15.20 28.65
C LEU A 49 -17.84 14.08 27.67
N ARG A 50 -18.85 14.28 26.81
CA ARG A 50 -19.25 13.31 25.78
C ARG A 50 -18.13 13.08 24.76
N ASN A 51 -17.50 14.16 24.28
CA ASN A 51 -16.38 14.06 23.35
C ASN A 51 -15.19 13.35 23.99
N GLN A 52 -14.90 13.64 25.27
CA GLN A 52 -13.83 12.98 25.99
C GLN A 52 -14.08 11.47 26.14
N LEU A 53 -15.29 11.07 26.55
CA LEU A 53 -15.67 9.65 26.69
C LEU A 53 -15.61 8.91 25.35
N PHE A 54 -16.14 9.52 24.28
CA PHE A 54 -16.05 8.97 22.93
C PHE A 54 -14.59 8.78 22.50
N ASN A 55 -13.74 9.79 22.69
CA ASN A 55 -12.32 9.71 22.33
C ASN A 55 -11.59 8.62 23.13
N GLN A 56 -11.89 8.46 24.43
CA GLN A 56 -11.32 7.41 25.25
C GLN A 56 -11.75 6.02 24.78
N LEU A 57 -13.02 5.83 24.44
CA LEU A 57 -13.55 4.57 23.92
C LEU A 57 -12.92 4.23 22.56
N LEU A 58 -12.85 5.22 21.67
CA LEU A 58 -12.22 5.08 20.36
C LEU A 58 -10.74 4.75 20.50
N GLN A 59 -10.00 5.46 21.35
CA GLN A 59 -8.58 5.22 21.59
C GLN A 59 -8.34 3.80 22.12
N THR A 60 -9.10 3.38 23.13
CA THR A 60 -8.99 2.03 23.70
C THR A 60 -9.25 0.96 22.66
N SER A 61 -10.28 1.16 21.82
CA SER A 61 -10.62 0.24 20.75
C SER A 61 -9.52 0.16 19.69
N LEU A 62 -8.93 1.30 19.31
CA LEU A 62 -7.85 1.34 18.31
C LEU A 62 -6.54 0.71 18.83
N GLN A 63 -6.19 0.93 20.09
CA GLN A 63 -4.97 0.37 20.70
C GLN A 63 -4.94 -1.16 20.68
N GLN A 64 -6.10 -1.81 20.75
CA GLN A 64 -6.20 -3.27 20.67
C GLN A 64 -6.06 -3.82 19.25
N LEU A 65 -6.25 -2.97 18.22
CA LEU A 65 -6.24 -3.35 16.81
C LEU A 65 -4.88 -3.13 16.15
N VAL A 66 -4.00 -2.36 16.79
CA VAL A 66 -2.63 -2.09 16.32
C VAL A 66 -1.66 -2.84 17.23
N TYR A 67 -0.71 -3.55 16.64
CA TYR A 67 0.34 -4.23 17.39
C TYR A 67 1.70 -3.62 17.05
N GLU A 68 2.53 -3.47 18.08
CA GLU A 68 3.89 -2.98 17.93
C GLU A 68 4.85 -4.18 17.91
N ILE A 69 5.72 -4.21 16.91
CA ILE A 69 6.78 -5.22 16.79
C ILE A 69 8.10 -4.53 17.13
N PRO A 70 8.90 -5.04 18.08
CA PRO A 70 10.21 -4.49 18.39
C PRO A 70 11.11 -4.46 17.14
N ALA A 71 11.88 -3.39 16.96
CA ALA A 71 12.74 -3.21 15.78
C ALA A 71 13.78 -4.34 15.59
N SER A 72 14.18 -5.01 16.67
CA SER A 72 15.12 -6.13 16.67
C SER A 72 14.49 -7.49 16.33
N ASP A 73 13.16 -7.62 16.40
CA ASP A 73 12.46 -8.89 16.19
C ASP A 73 11.99 -9.04 14.74
N HIS A 74 12.97 -9.28 13.86
CA HIS A 74 12.70 -9.47 12.44
C HIS A 74 11.87 -10.73 12.17
N GLN A 75 12.04 -11.79 12.97
CA GLN A 75 11.31 -13.04 12.78
C GLN A 75 9.81 -12.85 13.02
N LEU A 76 9.42 -12.20 14.12
CA LEU A 76 8.01 -11.90 14.40
C LEU A 76 7.41 -10.99 13.32
N LEU A 77 8.20 -10.06 12.76
CA LEU A 77 7.78 -9.20 11.66
C LEU A 77 7.51 -10.02 10.39
N GLU A 78 8.40 -10.95 10.02
CA GLU A 78 8.19 -11.83 8.86
C GLU A 78 7.01 -12.78 9.07
N ASP A 79 6.85 -13.35 10.26
CA ASP A 79 5.77 -14.27 10.58
C ASP A 79 4.39 -13.58 10.54
N LYS A 80 4.30 -12.35 11.05
CA LYS A 80 3.03 -11.60 11.06
C LYS A 80 2.75 -10.88 9.75
N LEU A 81 3.72 -10.23 9.13
CA LEU A 81 3.50 -9.32 7.99
C LEU A 81 4.20 -9.78 6.71
N GLY A 82 4.78 -10.99 6.68
CA GLY A 82 5.37 -11.57 5.49
C GLY A 82 4.33 -12.07 4.49
N SER A 83 4.72 -12.11 3.22
CA SER A 83 3.87 -12.71 2.20
C SER A 83 3.93 -14.23 2.26
N CYS A 84 2.77 -14.87 2.23
CA CYS A 84 2.63 -16.31 2.06
C CYS A 84 2.86 -16.74 0.60
N ILE A 85 4.04 -16.51 0.03
CA ILE A 85 4.39 -16.99 -1.32
C ILE A 85 5.20 -18.26 -1.18
N SER A 86 4.70 -19.36 -1.75
CA SER A 86 5.41 -20.63 -1.70
C SER A 86 6.78 -20.54 -2.41
N PRO A 87 7.81 -21.25 -1.92
CA PRO A 87 9.14 -21.20 -2.53
C PRO A 87 9.16 -21.58 -4.02
N ARG A 88 8.27 -22.50 -4.43
CA ARG A 88 8.12 -22.91 -5.83
C ARG A 88 7.59 -21.77 -6.69
N LEU A 89 6.54 -21.08 -6.23
CA LEU A 89 5.97 -19.94 -6.93
C LEU A 89 6.99 -18.79 -7.03
N LYS A 90 7.77 -18.55 -5.96
CA LYS A 90 8.85 -17.55 -5.97
C LYS A 90 9.89 -17.85 -7.07
N LYS A 91 10.26 -19.12 -7.28
CA LYS A 91 11.17 -19.53 -8.37
C LYS A 91 10.56 -19.31 -9.75
N ILE A 92 9.29 -19.67 -9.95
CA ILE A 92 8.58 -19.47 -11.23
C ILE A 92 8.49 -17.97 -11.57
N LEU A 93 8.16 -17.14 -10.57
CA LEU A 93 8.02 -15.70 -10.74
C LEU A 93 9.35 -14.97 -10.89
N PHE A 94 10.49 -15.60 -10.58
CA PHE A 94 11.80 -14.93 -10.56
C PHE A 94 12.16 -14.30 -11.91
N LEU A 95 12.15 -15.09 -12.99
CA LEU A 95 12.49 -14.57 -14.32
C LEU A 95 11.55 -13.44 -14.80
N PRO A 96 10.21 -13.59 -14.79
CA PRO A 96 9.32 -12.51 -15.21
C PRO A 96 9.42 -11.28 -14.29
N ALA A 97 9.67 -11.47 -12.99
CA ALA A 97 9.91 -10.36 -12.07
C ALA A 97 11.19 -9.58 -12.39
N GLN A 98 12.28 -10.26 -12.75
CA GLN A 98 13.52 -9.58 -13.13
C GLN A 98 13.36 -8.80 -14.44
N LEU A 99 12.65 -9.38 -15.42
CA LEU A 99 12.28 -8.65 -16.64
C LEU A 99 11.41 -7.44 -16.31
N GLY A 100 10.37 -7.62 -15.48
CA GLY A 100 9.52 -6.55 -14.98
C GLY A 100 10.30 -5.42 -14.32
N ARG A 101 11.29 -5.75 -13.49
CA ARG A 101 12.18 -4.76 -12.85
C ARG A 101 12.97 -3.96 -13.87
N ILE A 102 13.58 -4.64 -14.85
CA ILE A 102 14.47 -4.01 -15.85
C ILE A 102 13.66 -3.08 -16.75
N ILE A 103 12.54 -3.56 -17.32
CA ILE A 103 11.76 -2.77 -18.26
C ILE A 103 11.15 -1.52 -17.60
N HIS A 104 10.74 -1.60 -16.32
CA HIS A 104 10.14 -0.46 -15.62
C HIS A 104 11.18 0.50 -15.03
N LEU A 105 12.46 0.13 -14.99
CA LEU A 105 13.53 0.95 -14.41
C LEU A 105 13.61 2.38 -15.01
N PRO A 106 13.54 2.57 -16.35
CA PRO A 106 13.63 3.89 -16.97
C PRO A 106 12.51 4.85 -16.57
N LEU A 107 11.32 4.33 -16.22
CA LEU A 107 10.20 5.13 -15.75
C LEU A 107 10.24 5.31 -14.23
N TYR A 108 10.41 4.21 -13.49
CA TYR A 108 10.27 4.20 -12.04
C TYR A 108 11.39 4.96 -11.34
N THR A 109 12.65 4.76 -11.74
CA THR A 109 13.81 5.37 -11.09
C THR A 109 13.80 6.91 -11.10
N PRO A 110 13.56 7.61 -12.23
CA PRO A 110 13.52 9.07 -12.21
C PRO A 110 12.37 9.61 -11.36
N ILE A 111 11.20 8.99 -11.41
CA ILE A 111 10.04 9.35 -10.59
C ILE A 111 10.38 9.20 -9.10
N TYR A 112 10.92 8.04 -8.71
CA TYR A 112 11.25 7.77 -7.31
C TYR A 112 12.33 8.73 -6.78
N ARG A 113 13.39 8.98 -7.57
CA ARG A 113 14.45 9.93 -7.21
C ARG A 113 13.93 11.35 -7.05
N TYR A 114 13.07 11.80 -7.98
CA TYR A 114 12.41 13.10 -7.90
C TYR A 114 11.58 13.20 -6.61
N THR A 115 10.77 12.18 -6.33
CA THR A 115 9.87 12.18 -5.17
C THR A 115 10.62 12.18 -3.85
N ILE A 116 11.67 11.36 -3.68
CA ILE A 116 12.48 11.39 -2.45
C ILE A 116 13.13 12.76 -2.27
N LYS A 117 13.70 13.34 -3.33
CA LYS A 117 14.38 14.64 -3.25
C LYS A 117 13.45 15.74 -2.74
N LYS A 118 12.16 15.71 -3.12
CA LYS A 118 11.20 16.79 -2.85
C LYS A 118 10.26 16.51 -1.66
N PHE A 119 9.95 15.25 -1.38
CA PHE A 119 8.88 14.85 -0.44
C PHE A 119 9.33 13.90 0.67
N SER A 120 10.61 13.53 0.76
CA SER A 120 11.12 12.62 1.82
C SER A 120 10.78 13.06 3.24
N LYS A 121 10.66 14.38 3.48
CA LYS A 121 10.36 14.94 4.80
C LYS A 121 8.87 15.05 5.13
N THR A 122 7.97 14.78 4.18
CA THR A 122 6.52 15.02 4.36
C THR A 122 5.74 13.76 4.74
N GLY A 123 6.38 12.58 4.73
CA GLY A 123 5.69 11.30 4.96
C GLY A 123 4.72 10.88 3.82
N HIS A 124 4.60 11.69 2.76
CA HIS A 124 3.69 11.44 1.63
C HIS A 124 4.39 10.91 0.38
N CYS A 125 5.63 10.41 0.48
CA CYS A 125 6.37 9.90 -0.66
C CYS A 125 5.61 8.83 -1.44
N ASP A 126 5.00 7.87 -0.75
CA ASP A 126 4.31 6.74 -1.39
C ASP A 126 3.11 7.21 -2.23
N SER A 127 2.33 8.15 -1.72
CA SER A 127 1.18 8.73 -2.42
C SER A 127 1.63 9.52 -3.64
N VAL A 128 2.72 10.29 -3.55
CA VAL A 128 3.25 11.06 -4.68
C VAL A 128 3.82 10.14 -5.75
N VAL A 129 4.60 9.11 -5.39
CA VAL A 129 5.09 8.11 -6.36
C VAL A 129 3.91 7.44 -7.07
N SER A 130 2.87 7.04 -6.32
CA SER A 130 1.68 6.39 -6.87
C SER A 130 0.93 7.31 -7.83
N ALA A 131 0.75 8.59 -7.49
CA ALA A 131 0.10 9.57 -8.35
C ALA A 131 0.88 9.83 -9.64
N LEU A 132 2.20 10.00 -9.54
CA LEU A 132 3.05 10.21 -10.72
C LEU A 132 3.06 8.98 -11.63
N LEU A 133 3.10 7.76 -11.08
CA LEU A 133 3.00 6.54 -11.86
C LEU A 133 1.63 6.38 -12.50
N LEU A 134 0.54 6.69 -11.79
CA LEU A 134 -0.82 6.63 -12.35
C LEU A 134 -0.96 7.50 -13.61
N LEU A 135 -0.34 8.69 -13.61
CA LEU A 135 -0.37 9.63 -14.73
C LEU A 135 0.62 9.25 -15.84
N SER A 136 1.84 8.88 -15.49
CA SER A 136 2.93 8.66 -16.46
C SER A 136 2.95 7.26 -17.08
N TYR A 137 2.39 6.25 -16.39
CA TYR A 137 2.45 4.86 -16.85
C TYR A 137 1.65 4.60 -18.14
N PRO A 138 0.43 5.14 -18.34
CA PRO A 138 -0.27 5.01 -19.63
C PRO A 138 0.52 5.61 -20.79
N ILE A 139 1.17 6.76 -20.57
CA ILE A 139 2.03 7.41 -21.57
C ILE A 139 3.25 6.54 -21.87
N TYR A 140 3.87 5.98 -20.84
CA TYR A 140 4.98 5.06 -20.99
C TYR A 140 4.60 3.82 -21.82
N LEU A 141 3.46 3.18 -21.53
CA LEU A 141 2.97 2.05 -22.32
C LEU A 141 2.69 2.44 -23.78
N ALA A 142 2.11 3.62 -24.01
CA ALA A 142 1.90 4.14 -25.36
C ALA A 142 3.22 4.34 -26.11
N ILE A 143 4.26 4.87 -25.46
CA ILE A 143 5.59 5.00 -26.07
C ILE A 143 6.16 3.63 -26.43
N ILE A 144 6.11 2.65 -25.53
CA ILE A 144 6.59 1.29 -25.79
C ILE A 144 5.86 0.67 -26.99
N TYR A 145 4.53 0.78 -27.03
CA TYR A 145 3.73 0.31 -28.15
C TYR A 145 4.18 0.94 -29.48
N ASN A 146 4.32 2.27 -29.52
CA ASN A 146 4.74 2.99 -30.73
C ASN A 146 6.17 2.62 -31.17
N VAL A 147 7.11 2.47 -30.23
CA VAL A 147 8.48 2.01 -30.54
C VAL A 147 8.46 0.62 -31.17
N MET A 148 7.67 -0.32 -30.65
CA MET A 148 7.53 -1.65 -31.25
C MET A 148 6.92 -1.58 -32.66
N ARG A 149 5.98 -0.67 -32.89
CA ARG A 149 5.39 -0.45 -34.22
C ARG A 149 6.41 0.09 -35.22
N LEU A 150 7.34 0.93 -34.78
CA LEU A 150 8.42 1.49 -35.62
C LEU A 150 9.46 0.43 -36.00
N THR A 151 9.72 -0.56 -35.16
CA THR A 151 10.62 -1.69 -35.47
C THR A 151 9.96 -2.79 -36.30
N SER A 152 8.86 -2.47 -36.99
CA SER A 152 8.09 -3.37 -37.86
C SER A 152 7.49 -4.60 -37.15
N ALA A 153 7.29 -4.55 -35.82
CA ALA A 153 6.55 -5.60 -35.13
C ALA A 153 5.08 -5.63 -35.58
N SER A 154 4.52 -6.84 -35.65
CA SER A 154 3.11 -7.02 -35.98
C SER A 154 2.20 -6.34 -34.94
N LEU A 155 0.99 -5.95 -35.34
CA LEU A 155 0.01 -5.34 -34.43
C LEU A 155 -0.25 -6.21 -33.19
N THR A 156 -0.41 -7.52 -33.41
CA THR A 156 -0.67 -8.49 -32.36
C THR A 156 0.50 -8.60 -31.40
N THR A 157 1.73 -8.67 -31.90
CA THR A 157 2.93 -8.75 -31.06
C THR A 157 3.08 -7.50 -30.20
N SER A 158 2.89 -6.31 -30.77
CA SER A 158 2.96 -5.06 -30.01
C SER A 158 1.90 -4.99 -28.91
N LEU A 159 0.64 -5.34 -29.21
CA LEU A 159 -0.44 -5.33 -28.22
C LEU A 159 -0.20 -6.33 -27.08
N ILE A 160 0.14 -7.58 -27.40
CA ILE A 160 0.40 -8.62 -26.39
C ILE A 160 1.55 -8.19 -25.48
N THR A 161 2.62 -7.66 -26.08
CA THR A 161 3.80 -7.23 -25.32
C THR A 161 3.44 -6.07 -24.38
N THR A 162 2.80 -5.02 -24.88
CA THR A 162 2.40 -3.87 -24.05
C THR A 162 1.42 -4.28 -22.93
N LEU A 163 0.46 -5.17 -23.22
CA LEU A 163 -0.49 -5.67 -22.21
C LEU A 163 0.17 -6.60 -21.18
N SER A 164 1.30 -7.22 -21.49
CA SER A 164 2.05 -8.04 -20.51
C SER A 164 2.83 -7.20 -19.49
N PHE A 165 3.07 -5.90 -19.73
CA PHE A 165 3.89 -5.07 -18.83
C PHE A 165 3.32 -4.96 -17.41
N PRO A 166 2.00 -4.69 -17.21
CA PRO A 166 1.40 -4.71 -15.87
C PRO A 166 1.56 -6.05 -15.16
N LEU A 167 1.49 -7.17 -15.90
CA LEU A 167 1.71 -8.50 -15.34
C LEU A 167 3.17 -8.68 -14.88
N LEU A 168 4.14 -8.23 -15.68
CA LEU A 168 5.56 -8.27 -15.30
C LEU A 168 5.87 -7.38 -14.08
N ALA A 169 5.23 -6.20 -14.00
CA ALA A 169 5.30 -5.35 -12.82
C ALA A 169 4.73 -6.05 -11.58
N TRP A 170 3.58 -6.71 -11.72
CA TRP A 170 2.95 -7.49 -10.64
C TRP A 170 3.84 -8.64 -10.17
N CYS A 171 4.46 -9.39 -11.10
CA CYS A 171 5.43 -10.45 -10.76
C CYS A 171 6.56 -9.90 -9.90
N HIS A 172 7.11 -8.72 -10.26
CA HIS A 172 8.15 -8.05 -9.48
C HIS A 172 7.67 -7.67 -8.08
N VAL A 173 6.49 -7.05 -7.96
CA VAL A 173 5.91 -6.64 -6.67
C VAL A 173 5.68 -7.83 -5.73
N LYS A 174 5.37 -9.02 -6.28
CA LYS A 174 5.16 -10.21 -5.46
C LYS A 174 6.43 -10.71 -4.79
N ILE A 175 7.57 -10.72 -5.48
CA ILE A 175 8.79 -11.38 -4.97
C ILE A 175 9.88 -10.42 -4.47
N LYS A 176 9.69 -9.10 -4.64
CA LYS A 176 10.63 -8.09 -4.15
C LYS A 176 10.77 -8.16 -2.60
N PRO A 177 11.82 -7.54 -2.04
CA PRO A 177 11.93 -7.33 -0.60
C PRO A 177 10.67 -6.65 -0.02
N GLN A 178 10.26 -7.11 1.17
CA GLN A 178 9.00 -6.70 1.82
C GLN A 178 9.22 -5.89 3.08
N PHE A 179 10.45 -5.91 3.60
CA PHE A 179 10.82 -5.27 4.85
C PHE A 179 12.03 -4.37 4.67
N ASP A 180 12.10 -3.29 5.46
CA ASP A 180 13.13 -2.27 5.33
C ASP A 180 14.55 -2.82 5.59
N HIS A 181 14.69 -3.73 6.56
CA HIS A 181 15.98 -4.37 6.91
C HIS A 181 16.57 -5.25 5.79
N GLN A 182 15.80 -5.56 4.75
CA GLN A 182 16.28 -6.32 3.59
C GLN A 182 16.95 -5.42 2.53
N LEU A 183 16.93 -4.09 2.73
CA LEU A 183 17.56 -3.11 1.86
C LEU A 183 18.89 -2.56 2.41
N ASP A 184 19.18 -2.80 3.68
CA ASP A 184 20.42 -2.44 4.37
C ASP A 184 21.50 -3.52 4.17
#